data_AF-A0A1F3BNS2-F1
#
_entry.id   AF-A0A1F3BNS2-F1
#
_cell.length_a   1.000
_cell.length_b   1.000
_cell.length_c   1.000
_cell.angle_alpha   90.00
_cell.angle_beta   90.00
_cell.angle_gamma   90.00
#
_symmetry.space_group_name_H-M   'P 1'
#
loop_
_entity.id
_entity.type
_entity.pdbx_description
1 polymer ?
#
loop_
_entity_poly.entity_id
_entity_poly.type
_entity_poly.pdbx_seq_one_letter_code
_entity_poly.pdbx_strand_id
1 'polypeptide(L)'
;MTRDIRFLGRRFTLREALLLGFCATFIVLTRAALRLHFSLPGHSMFFLTFFLLMARGCVPKIGAATLVGVISGLVCMLLGMAKLGPLIVANFILPAMVVDLAGFAYPRMVRSYIACLLVGVIASATKGVTGILLDYLMGMDPDVVVRHVFIATIASAIFGALGAFMVPPVIRRLQANDLIPSSER
;
A
#
# COMPACT_ATOMS: atom_id res chain seq x y z
N MET A 1 18.78 -26.24 13.73
CA MET A 1 19.37 -26.35 12.38
C MET A 1 18.34 -25.86 11.37
N THR A 2 18.21 -24.54 11.17
CA THR A 2 17.21 -23.99 10.24
C THR A 2 17.96 -23.41 9.06
N ARG A 3 17.94 -24.13 7.92
CA ARG A 3 18.52 -23.67 6.66
C ARG A 3 17.84 -22.37 6.27
N ASP A 4 18.58 -21.26 6.33
CA ASP A 4 18.14 -19.95 5.87
C ASP A 4 18.12 -19.98 4.34
N ILE A 5 16.98 -20.41 3.78
CA ILE A 5 16.76 -20.46 2.33
C ILE A 5 16.56 -19.01 1.89
N ARG A 6 17.66 -18.40 1.44
CA ARG A 6 17.71 -17.00 1.00
C ARG A 6 17.02 -16.88 -0.36
N PHE A 7 15.89 -16.19 -0.40
CA PHE A 7 15.13 -15.93 -1.62
C PHE A 7 15.51 -14.54 -2.19
N LEU A 8 15.51 -14.42 -3.52
CA LEU A 8 15.79 -13.18 -4.26
C LEU A 8 17.15 -12.54 -3.92
N GLY A 9 18.25 -13.19 -4.34
CA GLY A 9 19.58 -12.58 -4.32
C GLY A 9 20.08 -12.17 -2.93
N ARG A 10 19.89 -13.02 -1.90
CA ARG A 10 20.46 -12.86 -0.56
C ARG A 10 19.81 -11.74 0.30
N ARG A 11 18.73 -11.11 -0.16
CA ARG A 11 18.06 -9.98 0.51
C ARG A 11 16.91 -10.38 1.44
N PHE A 12 16.18 -11.46 1.17
CA PHE A 12 14.99 -11.85 1.94
C PHE A 12 15.04 -13.30 2.46
N THR A 13 14.60 -13.52 3.70
CA THR A 13 14.38 -14.84 4.30
C THR A 13 12.99 -15.37 3.91
N LEU A 14 12.83 -16.69 3.83
CA LEU A 14 11.57 -17.34 3.43
C LEU A 14 10.34 -16.82 4.21
N ARG A 15 10.49 -16.60 5.53
CA ARG A 15 9.46 -16.01 6.40
C ARG A 15 9.03 -14.61 5.94
N GLU A 16 9.98 -13.78 5.56
CA GLU A 16 9.71 -12.42 5.07
C GLU A 16 8.99 -12.45 3.73
N ALA A 17 9.43 -13.32 2.81
CA ALA A 17 8.79 -13.49 1.50
C ALA A 17 7.32 -13.95 1.65
N LEU A 18 7.04 -14.88 2.57
CA LEU A 18 5.69 -15.33 2.88
C LEU A 18 4.83 -14.19 3.46
N LEU A 19 5.37 -13.37 4.37
CA LEU A 19 4.67 -12.21 4.93
C LEU A 19 4.36 -11.15 3.87
N LEU A 20 5.30 -10.86 2.97
CA LEU A 20 5.09 -9.93 1.85
C LEU A 20 4.04 -10.48 0.88
N GLY A 21 4.11 -11.77 0.52
CA GLY A 21 3.12 -12.43 -0.31
C GLY A 21 1.72 -12.40 0.32
N PHE A 22 1.61 -12.65 1.62
CA PHE A 22 0.36 -12.53 2.37
C PHE A 22 -0.22 -11.11 2.28
N CYS A 23 0.60 -10.08 2.51
CA CYS A 23 0.17 -8.69 2.38
C CYS A 23 -0.30 -8.38 0.94
N ALA A 24 0.43 -8.84 -0.08
CA ALA A 24 0.06 -8.65 -1.48
C ALA A 24 -1.29 -9.32 -1.82
N THR A 25 -1.48 -10.57 -1.39
CA THR A 25 -2.74 -11.30 -1.61
C THR A 25 -3.91 -10.62 -0.91
N PHE A 26 -3.74 -10.12 0.32
CA PHE A 26 -4.78 -9.38 1.03
C PHE A 26 -5.15 -8.07 0.35
N ILE A 27 -4.17 -7.35 -0.20
CA ILE A 27 -4.42 -6.14 -0.99
C ILE A 27 -5.29 -6.48 -2.21
N VAL A 28 -4.94 -7.54 -2.95
CA VAL A 28 -5.70 -8.00 -4.12
C VAL A 28 -7.12 -8.44 -3.71
N LEU A 29 -7.24 -9.25 -2.67
CA LEU A 29 -8.50 -9.78 -2.17
C LEU A 29 -9.44 -8.66 -1.71
N THR A 30 -8.91 -7.71 -0.93
CA THR A 30 -9.69 -6.57 -0.46
C THR A 30 -10.16 -5.72 -1.63
N ARG A 31 -9.31 -5.54 -2.64
CA ARG A 31 -9.70 -4.80 -3.84
C ARG A 31 -10.80 -5.52 -4.63
N ALA A 32 -10.70 -6.84 -4.77
CA ALA A 32 -11.73 -7.66 -5.41
C ALA A 32 -13.06 -7.57 -4.63
N ALA A 33 -13.00 -7.66 -3.29
CA ALA A 33 -14.17 -7.55 -2.42
C ALA A 33 -14.82 -6.15 -2.45
N LEU A 34 -14.01 -5.08 -2.43
CA LEU A 34 -14.51 -3.70 -2.47
C LEU A 34 -15.15 -3.35 -3.83
N ARG A 35 -14.67 -3.94 -4.93
CA ARG A 35 -15.32 -3.80 -6.24
C ARG A 35 -16.75 -4.33 -6.24
N LEU A 36 -17.04 -5.31 -5.38
CA LEU A 36 -18.33 -5.97 -5.30
C LEU A 36 -19.35 -5.20 -4.44
N HIS A 37 -18.90 -4.28 -3.56
CA HIS A 37 -19.76 -3.73 -2.50
C HIS A 37 -19.79 -2.20 -2.30
N PHE A 38 -18.90 -1.38 -2.89
CA PHE A 38 -18.92 0.07 -2.57
C PHE A 38 -18.76 1.00 -3.79
N SER A 39 -19.76 1.87 -3.99
CA SER A 39 -19.74 3.01 -4.92
C SER A 39 -19.04 4.25 -4.36
N LEU A 40 -18.34 4.15 -3.22
CA LEU A 40 -17.71 5.30 -2.57
C LEU A 40 -16.25 5.48 -3.07
N PRO A 41 -15.91 6.65 -3.65
CA PRO A 41 -14.55 6.93 -4.10
C PRO A 41 -13.60 7.00 -2.90
N GLY A 42 -12.50 6.23 -2.93
CA GLY A 42 -11.40 6.35 -1.95
C GLY A 42 -11.27 5.23 -0.92
N HIS A 43 -12.30 4.40 -0.65
CA HIS A 43 -12.24 3.35 0.39
C HIS A 43 -11.10 2.32 0.18
N SER A 44 -10.76 2.01 -1.06
CA SER A 44 -9.68 1.07 -1.36
C SER A 44 -8.31 1.53 -0.86
N MET A 45 -8.11 2.83 -0.59
CA MET A 45 -6.84 3.34 -0.07
C MET A 45 -6.63 3.02 1.40
N PHE A 46 -7.72 2.84 2.17
CA PHE A 46 -7.61 2.43 3.58
C PHE A 46 -6.82 1.13 3.70
N PHE A 47 -7.28 0.10 2.99
CA PHE A 47 -6.64 -1.21 3.02
C PHE A 47 -5.28 -1.23 2.33
N LEU A 48 -5.14 -0.54 1.20
CA LEU A 48 -3.88 -0.45 0.47
C LEU A 48 -2.77 0.14 1.36
N THR A 49 -3.03 1.32 1.94
CA THR A 49 -2.06 2.01 2.82
C THR A 49 -1.80 1.20 4.08
N PHE A 50 -2.83 0.59 4.68
CA PHE A 50 -2.69 -0.28 5.85
C PHE A 50 -1.74 -1.45 5.58
N PHE A 51 -1.99 -2.24 4.52
CA PHE A 51 -1.17 -3.42 4.21
C PHE A 51 0.23 -3.07 3.70
N LEU A 52 0.40 -1.95 2.98
CA LEU A 52 1.74 -1.50 2.56
C LEU A 52 2.61 -1.09 3.75
N LEU A 53 2.04 -0.33 4.70
CA LEU A 53 2.76 0.01 5.93
C LEU A 53 2.97 -1.21 6.82
N MET A 54 2.02 -2.14 6.87
CA MET A 54 2.19 -3.43 7.55
C MET A 54 3.36 -4.22 6.98
N ALA A 55 3.43 -4.35 5.65
CA ALA A 55 4.53 -5.03 4.96
C ALA A 55 5.88 -4.41 5.30
N ARG A 56 5.96 -3.07 5.32
CA ARG A 56 7.18 -2.33 5.69
C ARG A 56 7.56 -2.46 7.17
N GLY A 57 6.56 -2.62 8.04
CA GLY A 57 6.75 -2.83 9.48
C GLY A 57 7.11 -4.26 9.84
N CYS A 58 6.59 -5.25 9.11
CA CYS A 58 6.95 -6.67 9.25
C CYS A 58 8.34 -6.97 8.71
N VAL A 59 8.74 -6.31 7.63
CA VAL A 59 10.04 -6.50 6.98
C VAL A 59 10.72 -5.15 6.87
N PRO A 60 11.66 -4.81 7.78
CA PRO A 60 12.28 -3.49 7.80
C PRO A 60 13.36 -3.30 6.72
N LYS A 61 13.14 -3.83 5.51
CA LYS A 61 14.09 -3.80 4.39
C LYS A 61 13.62 -2.83 3.30
N ILE A 62 14.60 -2.22 2.63
CA ILE A 62 14.39 -1.35 1.47
C ILE A 62 13.78 -2.19 0.35
N GLY A 63 12.70 -1.69 -0.26
CA GLY A 63 12.01 -2.32 -1.38
C GLY A 63 10.91 -3.31 -0.98
N ALA A 64 10.63 -3.49 0.31
CA ALA A 64 9.62 -4.45 0.77
C ALA A 64 8.20 -4.00 0.36
N ALA A 65 7.87 -2.73 0.58
CA ALA A 65 6.56 -2.19 0.21
C ALA A 65 6.39 -2.12 -1.30
N THR A 66 7.41 -1.70 -2.05
CA THR A 66 7.37 -1.64 -3.52
C THR A 66 7.19 -3.01 -4.14
N LEU A 67 7.86 -4.06 -3.63
CA LEU A 67 7.65 -5.42 -4.12
C LEU A 67 6.20 -5.89 -3.92
N VAL A 68 5.61 -5.60 -2.76
CA VAL A 68 4.19 -5.87 -2.49
C VAL A 68 3.28 -5.08 -3.44
N GLY A 69 3.58 -3.82 -3.70
CA GLY A 69 2.87 -2.97 -4.65
C GLY A 69 2.94 -3.49 -6.08
N VAL A 70 4.13 -3.92 -6.54
CA VAL A 70 4.33 -4.50 -7.87
C VAL A 70 3.55 -5.81 -8.03
N ILE A 71 3.68 -6.73 -7.07
CA ILE A 71 2.98 -8.02 -7.12
C ILE A 71 1.47 -7.81 -7.11
N SER A 72 0.96 -7.02 -6.17
CA SER A 72 -0.48 -6.75 -6.07
C SER A 72 -1.03 -6.00 -7.29
N GLY A 73 -0.27 -5.06 -7.86
CA GLY A 73 -0.61 -4.36 -9.09
C GLY A 73 -0.68 -5.29 -10.30
N LEU A 74 0.30 -6.18 -10.45
CA LEU A 74 0.37 -7.13 -11.57
C LEU A 74 -0.75 -8.18 -11.47
N VAL A 75 -1.02 -8.71 -10.27
CA VAL A 75 -2.15 -9.62 -10.06
C VAL A 75 -3.49 -8.92 -10.32
N CYS A 76 -3.67 -7.67 -9.89
CA CYS A 76 -4.88 -6.90 -10.20
C CYS A 76 -5.08 -6.67 -11.70
N MET A 77 -3.98 -6.47 -12.44
CA MET A 77 -4.00 -6.36 -13.90
C MET A 77 -4.43 -7.68 -14.54
N LEU A 78 -3.86 -8.81 -14.12
CA LEU A 78 -4.21 -10.14 -14.63
C LEU A 78 -5.67 -10.52 -14.36
N LEU A 79 -6.22 -10.10 -13.21
CA LEU A 79 -7.63 -10.33 -12.86
C LEU A 79 -8.62 -9.43 -13.62
N GLY A 80 -8.16 -8.57 -14.52
CA GLY A 80 -9.03 -7.70 -15.32
C GLY A 80 -9.84 -6.70 -14.47
N MET A 81 -9.40 -6.41 -13.24
CA MET A 81 -10.09 -5.48 -12.33
C MET A 81 -9.89 -4.01 -12.71
N ALA A 82 -9.19 -3.74 -13.82
CA ALA A 82 -8.87 -2.41 -14.31
C ALA A 82 -9.81 -1.97 -15.43
N LYS A 83 -10.51 -0.85 -15.23
CA LYS A 83 -11.17 -0.14 -16.34
C LYS A 83 -10.18 0.49 -17.33
N LEU A 84 -8.89 0.59 -16.99
CA LEU A 84 -7.86 1.36 -17.72
C LEU A 84 -6.54 0.57 -17.95
N GLY A 85 -6.62 -0.75 -18.14
CA GLY A 85 -5.48 -1.55 -18.61
C GLY A 85 -4.22 -1.51 -17.69
N PRO A 86 -2.99 -1.50 -18.26
CA PRO A 86 -1.73 -1.57 -17.50
C PRO A 86 -1.51 -0.41 -16.51
N LEU A 87 -2.18 0.73 -16.70
CA LEU A 87 -2.06 1.92 -15.82
C LEU A 87 -2.53 1.65 -14.38
N ILE A 88 -3.25 0.55 -14.14
CA ILE A 88 -3.61 0.14 -12.79
C ILE A 88 -2.39 -0.22 -11.95
N VAL A 89 -1.30 -0.69 -12.57
CA VAL A 89 -0.08 -1.07 -11.86
C VAL A 89 0.58 0.16 -11.25
N ALA A 90 0.57 1.30 -11.97
CA ALA A 90 1.09 2.57 -11.47
C ALA A 90 0.37 3.01 -10.18
N ASN A 91 -0.93 2.78 -10.07
CA ASN A 91 -1.71 3.10 -8.85
C ASN A 91 -1.30 2.30 -7.61
N PHE A 92 -0.58 1.20 -7.76
CA PHE A 92 -0.11 0.35 -6.66
C PHE A 92 1.36 0.60 -6.38
N ILE A 93 2.15 0.74 -7.45
CA ILE A 93 3.58 1.04 -7.35
C ILE A 93 3.80 2.42 -6.72
N LEU A 94 3.05 3.44 -7.12
CA LEU A 94 3.25 4.82 -6.66
C LEU A 94 3.09 4.97 -5.13
N PRO A 95 1.95 4.59 -4.51
CA PRO A 95 1.83 4.66 -3.05
C PRO A 95 2.83 3.73 -2.36
N ALA A 96 3.14 2.57 -2.94
CA ALA A 96 4.14 1.66 -2.38
C ALA A 96 5.55 2.27 -2.38
N MET A 97 5.91 3.03 -3.42
CA MET A 97 7.18 3.73 -3.54
C MET A 97 7.26 4.88 -2.54
N VAL A 98 6.17 5.61 -2.31
CA VAL A 98 6.10 6.63 -1.25
C VAL A 98 6.31 6.01 0.12
N VAL A 99 5.66 4.88 0.41
CA VAL A 99 5.81 4.16 1.70
C VAL A 99 7.24 3.63 1.87
N ASP A 100 7.86 3.14 0.80
CA ASP A 100 9.23 2.63 0.84
C ASP A 100 10.26 3.76 1.03
N LEU A 101 10.10 4.89 0.32
CA LEU A 101 10.94 6.08 0.47
C LEU A 101 10.81 6.70 1.85
N ALA A 102 9.58 6.78 2.37
CA ALA A 102 9.32 7.20 3.75
C ALA A 102 9.98 6.27 4.78
N GLY A 103 9.88 4.95 4.57
CA GLY A 103 10.55 3.97 5.41
C GLY A 103 12.08 4.01 5.30
N PHE A 104 12.62 4.45 4.17
CA PHE A 104 14.05 4.71 4.00
C PHE A 104 14.49 5.95 4.77
N ALA A 105 13.72 7.05 4.69
CA ALA A 105 14.00 8.29 5.41
C ALA A 105 13.86 8.15 6.94
N TYR A 106 12.87 7.38 7.41
CA TYR A 106 12.60 7.18 8.83
C TYR A 106 12.33 5.69 9.17
N PRO A 107 13.37 4.88 9.45
CA PRO A 107 13.20 3.46 9.80
C PRO A 107 12.43 3.23 11.12
N ARG A 108 12.36 4.23 12.02
CA ARG A 108 11.55 4.20 13.27
C ARG A 108 10.11 4.68 13.10
N MET A 109 9.69 5.02 11.88
CA MET A 109 8.38 5.61 11.60
C MET A 109 7.20 4.76 12.08
N VAL A 110 7.34 3.44 12.02
CA VAL A 110 6.30 2.48 12.39
C VAL A 110 5.92 2.54 13.88
N ARG A 111 6.80 3.10 14.72
CA ARG A 111 6.56 3.28 16.17
C ARG A 111 5.89 4.62 16.50
N SER A 112 6.01 5.62 15.62
CA SER A 112 5.47 6.97 15.82
C SER A 112 4.16 7.15 15.05
N TYR A 113 3.07 7.35 15.80
CA TYR A 113 1.73 7.57 15.23
C TYR A 113 1.70 8.73 14.21
N ILE A 114 2.45 9.80 14.47
CA ILE A 114 2.46 11.01 13.64
C ILE A 114 3.16 10.76 12.31
N ALA A 115 4.31 10.09 12.31
CA ALA A 115 5.07 9.80 11.11
C ALA A 115 4.33 8.79 10.20
N CYS A 116 3.66 7.81 10.82
CA CYS A 116 2.76 6.88 10.15
C CYS A 116 1.60 7.61 9.44
N LEU A 117 0.95 8.53 10.15
CA LEU A 117 -0.16 9.33 9.62
C LEU A 117 0.26 10.22 8.45
N LEU A 118 1.39 10.94 8.58
CA LEU A 118 1.92 11.78 7.51
C LEU A 118 2.19 10.97 6.23
N VAL A 119 2.75 9.78 6.37
CA VAL A 119 3.04 8.94 5.21
C VAL A 119 1.80 8.32 4.61
N GLY A 120 0.78 8.02 5.42
CA GLY A 120 -0.54 7.66 4.90
C GLY A 120 -1.16 8.78 4.07
N VAL A 121 -1.02 10.04 4.50
CA VAL A 121 -1.49 11.21 3.76
C VAL A 121 -0.72 11.39 2.45
N ILE A 122 0.62 11.36 2.51
CA ILE A 122 1.47 11.55 1.31
C ILE A 122 1.27 10.42 0.31
N ALA A 123 1.19 9.16 0.78
CA ALA A 123 0.94 8.02 -0.10
C ALA A 123 -0.43 8.12 -0.78
N SER A 124 -1.42 8.70 -0.09
CA SER A 124 -2.77 8.86 -0.62
C SER A 124 -2.89 10.01 -1.62
N ALA A 125 -2.09 11.06 -1.47
CA ALA A 125 -2.00 12.15 -2.45
C ALA A 125 -1.59 11.64 -3.83
N THR A 126 -0.80 10.56 -3.90
CA THR A 126 -0.41 9.92 -5.17
C THR A 126 -1.60 9.39 -5.98
N LYS A 127 -2.74 9.10 -5.34
CA LYS A 127 -3.97 8.69 -6.02
C LYS A 127 -4.65 9.84 -6.75
N GLY A 128 -4.51 11.07 -6.25
CA GLY A 128 -5.05 12.26 -6.92
C GLY A 128 -4.34 12.48 -8.26
N VAL A 129 -3.01 12.32 -8.28
CA VAL A 129 -2.19 12.46 -9.49
C VAL A 129 -2.55 11.41 -10.53
N THR A 130 -2.67 10.14 -10.12
CA THR A 130 -3.08 9.08 -11.05
C THR A 130 -4.53 9.26 -11.49
N GLY A 131 -5.43 9.74 -10.62
CA GLY A 131 -6.82 10.04 -10.97
C GLY A 131 -6.93 11.06 -12.10
N ILE A 132 -6.20 12.18 -12.01
CA ILE A 132 -6.17 13.22 -13.06
C ILE A 132 -5.70 12.63 -14.39
N LEU A 133 -4.62 11.84 -14.36
CA LEU A 133 -4.06 11.24 -15.56
C LEU A 133 -5.03 10.24 -16.21
N LEU A 134 -5.76 9.46 -15.41
CA LEU A 134 -6.76 8.49 -15.86
C LEU A 134 -7.97 9.19 -16.49
N ASP A 135 -8.49 10.21 -15.83
CA ASP A 135 -9.69 10.92 -16.27
C ASP A 135 -9.43 11.76 -17.52
N TYR A 136 -8.23 12.35 -17.65
CA TYR A 136 -7.78 13.02 -18.87
C TYR A 136 -7.66 12.04 -20.05
N LEU A 137 -7.15 10.82 -19.82
CA LEU A 137 -7.07 9.78 -20.84
C LEU A 137 -8.44 9.25 -21.29
N MET A 138 -9.47 9.39 -20.45
CA MET A 138 -10.85 8.99 -20.77
C MET A 138 -11.61 10.04 -21.60
N GLY A 139 -11.02 11.21 -21.88
CA GLY A 139 -11.66 12.26 -22.67
C GLY A 139 -12.88 12.88 -21.98
N MET A 140 -12.94 12.83 -20.65
CA MET A 140 -14.01 13.45 -19.87
C MET A 140 -13.90 14.97 -19.86
N ASP A 141 -15.05 15.65 -19.77
CA ASP A 141 -15.12 17.09 -19.62
C ASP A 141 -14.29 17.59 -18.41
N PRO A 142 -13.40 18.58 -18.60
CA PRO A 142 -12.43 18.99 -17.60
C PRO A 142 -13.09 19.48 -16.29
N ASP A 143 -14.27 20.08 -16.35
CA ASP A 143 -15.03 20.52 -15.17
C ASP A 143 -15.53 19.35 -14.31
N VAL A 144 -15.90 18.22 -14.93
CA VAL A 144 -16.36 17.03 -14.23
C VAL A 144 -15.17 16.28 -13.63
N VAL A 145 -14.04 16.24 -14.33
CA VAL A 145 -12.78 15.63 -13.87
C VAL A 145 -12.30 16.31 -12.59
N VAL A 146 -12.22 17.64 -12.57
CA VAL A 146 -11.72 18.38 -11.39
C VAL A 146 -12.57 18.07 -10.17
N ARG A 147 -13.91 18.02 -10.32
CA ARG A 147 -14.82 17.75 -9.19
C ARG A 147 -14.73 16.30 -8.71
N HIS A 148 -14.63 15.34 -9.63
CA HIS A 148 -14.48 13.91 -9.29
C HIS A 148 -13.16 13.64 -8.56
N VAL A 149 -12.05 14.13 -9.13
CA VAL A 149 -10.71 14.01 -8.57
C VAL A 149 -10.63 14.67 -7.20
N PHE A 150 -11.22 15.85 -7.02
CA PHE A 150 -11.17 16.56 -5.75
C PHE A 150 -11.83 15.76 -4.62
N ILE A 151 -13.04 15.26 -4.85
CA ILE A 151 -13.76 14.41 -3.88
C ILE A 151 -12.99 13.12 -3.63
N ALA A 152 -12.48 12.47 -4.68
CA ALA A 152 -11.71 11.24 -4.57
C ALA A 152 -10.38 11.44 -3.81
N THR A 153 -9.74 12.59 -3.95
CA THR A 153 -8.47 12.93 -3.28
C THR A 153 -8.70 13.18 -1.79
N ILE A 154 -9.74 13.92 -1.43
CA ILE A 154 -10.10 14.15 -0.02
C ILE A 154 -10.48 12.82 0.65
N ALA A 155 -11.35 12.03 0.01
CA ALA A 155 -11.75 10.75 0.56
C ALA A 155 -10.56 9.81 0.72
N SER A 156 -9.69 9.70 -0.31
CA SER A 156 -8.48 8.88 -0.22
C SER A 156 -7.50 9.36 0.84
N ALA A 157 -7.34 10.67 1.04
CA ALA A 157 -6.50 11.21 2.10
C ALA A 157 -7.03 10.83 3.49
N ILE A 158 -8.34 10.97 3.72
CA ILE A 158 -8.97 10.57 5.00
C ILE A 158 -8.82 9.06 5.22
N PHE A 159 -9.16 8.24 4.23
CA PHE A 159 -9.06 6.79 4.33
C PHE A 159 -7.62 6.31 4.48
N GLY A 160 -6.67 6.92 3.80
CA GLY A 160 -5.25 6.60 3.94
C GLY A 160 -4.66 7.00 5.28
N ALA A 161 -5.07 8.15 5.82
CA ALA A 161 -4.69 8.57 7.17
C ALA A 161 -5.25 7.61 8.24
N LEU A 162 -6.52 7.22 8.12
CA LEU A 162 -7.15 6.23 9.00
C LEU A 162 -6.48 4.85 8.89
N GLY A 163 -6.18 4.42 7.67
CA GLY A 163 -5.48 3.17 7.41
C GLY A 163 -4.09 3.16 8.05
N ALA A 164 -3.33 4.23 7.89
CA ALA A 164 -2.02 4.36 8.53
C ALA A 164 -2.12 4.46 10.07
N PHE A 165 -3.13 5.15 10.61
CA PHE A 165 -3.31 5.27 12.05
C PHE A 165 -3.55 3.92 12.75
N MET A 166 -4.17 2.96 12.07
CA MET A 166 -4.40 1.61 12.61
C MET A 166 -3.17 0.70 12.56
N VAL A 167 -2.11 1.05 11.83
CA VAL A 167 -0.93 0.19 11.68
C VAL A 167 -0.08 0.08 12.96
N PRO A 168 0.30 1.18 13.66
CA PRO A 168 1.10 1.11 14.88
C PRO A 168 0.57 0.19 15.99
N PRO A 169 -0.73 0.18 16.34
CA PRO A 169 -1.23 -0.71 17.39
C PRO A 169 -1.20 -2.18 16.96
N VAL A 170 -1.43 -2.48 15.68
CA VAL A 170 -1.41 -3.86 15.17
C VAL A 170 0.03 -4.39 15.16
N ILE A 171 1.01 -3.57 14.80
CA ILE A 171 2.42 -3.96 14.82
C ILE A 171 2.91 -4.17 16.25
N ARG A 172 2.50 -3.32 17.21
CA ARG A 172 2.79 -3.56 18.63
C ARG A 172 2.23 -4.89 19.12
N ARG A 173 1.02 -5.27 18.69
CA ARG A 173 0.42 -6.57 19.03
C ARG A 173 1.16 -7.74 18.37
N LEU A 174 1.58 -7.61 17.12
CA LEU A 174 2.36 -8.64 16.43
C LEU A 174 3.75 -8.84 17.07
N GLN A 175 4.39 -7.76 17.52
CA GLN A 175 5.64 -7.81 18.28
C GLN A 175 5.45 -8.45 19.67
N ALA A 176 4.35 -8.15 20.35
CA ALA A 176 4.03 -8.75 21.66
C ALA A 176 3.78 -10.27 21.59
N ASN A 177 3.51 -10.82 20.41
CA ASN A 177 3.32 -12.25 20.19
C ASN A 177 4.53 -12.94 19.52
N ASP A 178 5.70 -12.29 19.45
CA ASP A 178 6.95 -12.80 18.82
C ASP A 178 6.81 -13.26 17.35
N LEU A 179 5.73 -12.84 16.69
CA LEU A 179 5.44 -13.17 15.30
C LEU A 179 6.30 -12.39 14.31
N ILE A 180 6.99 -11.33 14.77
CA ILE A 180 7.92 -10.52 13.98
C ILE A 180 9.14 -10.23 14.86
N PRO A 181 10.38 -10.44 14.37
CA PRO A 181 11.57 -10.08 15.14
C PRO A 181 11.52 -8.60 15.51
N SER A 182 11.80 -8.29 16.78
CA SER A 182 12.04 -6.92 17.22
C SER A 182 13.09 -6.31 16.30
N SER A 183 12.75 -5.17 15.71
CA SER A 183 13.66 -4.37 14.86
C SER A 183 14.75 -3.72 15.73
N GLU A 184 15.53 -4.53 16.43
CA GLU A 184 16.83 -4.18 17.01
C GLU A 184 17.92 -4.55 15.99
N ARG A 185 18.12 -3.61 15.05
CA ARG A 185 19.43 -3.12 14.61
C ARG A 185 19.24 -1.83 13.82
#